data_AF-A0A3T0DJT4-F1
#
_entry.id   AF-A0A3T0DJT4-F1
#
_cell.length_a   1.000
_cell.length_b   1.000
_cell.length_c   1.000
_cell.angle_alpha   90.00
_cell.angle_beta   90.00
_cell.angle_gamma   90.00
#
_symmetry.space_group_name_H-M   'P 1'
#
loop_
_entity.id
_entity.type
_entity.pdbx_description
1 polymer ?
#
loop_
_entity_poly.entity_id
_entity_poly.type
_entity_poly.pdbx_seq_one_letter_code
_entity_poly.pdbx_strand_id
1 'polypeptide(L)'
;MWALVDLILTLSGAQKDNRGLQLNGYQQHRKLAWIVTGALFALGILIGILSPKPTASTQIADPAPSAEAEPAAVEEPAEEALVDEAPQENAAAEEAPVAEEPAEEPAEEPAAVPAEDTAVEESVEEEPAAEEEAAEADVPAEYTSALTSAETYSDMMHMSKQGIFDQLTSEYGGQFTEDAAQYAVDNIDADWNYNALESAKTYQNEMAMSPAAIHDQLTSEYGGQFTTAQADYAIENLNG
;
A
#
# COMPACT_ATOMS: atom_id res chain seq x y z
N MET A 1 -27.59 -16.53 38.32
CA MET A 1 -28.53 -17.18 37.37
C MET A 1 -29.16 -16.21 36.38
N TRP A 2 -29.42 -14.94 36.72
CA TRP A 2 -29.88 -13.93 35.73
C TRP A 2 -28.77 -13.32 34.86
N ALA A 3 -27.50 -13.28 35.31
CA ALA A 3 -26.37 -12.77 34.52
C ALA A 3 -25.86 -13.73 33.41
N LEU A 4 -26.17 -15.03 33.52
CA LEU A 4 -25.73 -16.04 32.56
C LEU A 4 -26.62 -16.06 31.29
N VAL A 5 -27.89 -15.68 31.44
CA VAL A 5 -28.82 -15.51 30.31
C VAL A 5 -28.50 -14.24 29.52
N ASP A 6 -28.07 -13.17 30.21
CA ASP A 6 -27.63 -11.91 29.58
C ASP A 6 -26.28 -12.09 28.82
N LEU A 7 -25.38 -12.92 29.35
CA LEU A 7 -24.15 -13.34 28.68
C LEU A 7 -24.42 -14.17 27.41
N ILE A 8 -25.45 -15.04 27.43
CA ILE A 8 -25.84 -15.85 26.26
C ILE A 8 -26.58 -15.02 25.21
N LEU A 9 -27.40 -14.03 25.59
CA LEU A 9 -28.05 -13.10 24.66
C LEU A 9 -27.04 -12.20 23.94
N THR A 10 -25.98 -11.79 24.62
CA THR A 10 -24.89 -11.00 24.02
C THR A 10 -23.99 -11.86 23.12
N LEU A 11 -23.78 -13.14 23.46
CA LEU A 11 -22.98 -14.09 22.66
C LEU A 11 -23.72 -14.72 21.47
N SER A 12 -25.06 -14.64 21.41
CA SER A 12 -25.87 -15.29 20.36
C SER A 12 -26.09 -14.47 19.08
N GLY A 13 -25.41 -13.33 18.92
CA GLY A 13 -25.14 -12.76 17.58
C GLY A 13 -26.36 -12.36 16.74
N ALA A 14 -27.29 -11.59 17.31
CA ALA A 14 -28.47 -11.07 16.60
C ALA A 14 -28.68 -9.55 16.77
N GLN A 15 -27.62 -8.74 16.76
CA GLN A 15 -27.78 -7.30 16.48
C GLN A 15 -28.05 -7.09 14.99
N LYS A 16 -29.33 -7.16 14.62
CA LYS A 16 -29.86 -6.55 13.40
C LYS A 16 -30.31 -5.14 13.76
N ASP A 17 -29.95 -4.16 12.95
CA ASP A 17 -30.61 -2.85 13.00
C ASP A 17 -32.10 -3.03 12.63
N ASN A 18 -32.94 -2.04 12.93
CA ASN A 18 -34.40 -2.01 12.70
C ASN A 18 -34.79 -2.19 11.21
N ARG A 19 -33.83 -2.37 10.31
CA ARG A 19 -33.99 -2.61 8.87
C ARG A 19 -33.45 -3.97 8.38
N GLY A 20 -32.99 -4.85 9.28
CA GLY A 20 -32.66 -6.24 8.96
C GLY A 20 -31.38 -6.50 8.16
N LEU A 21 -30.52 -5.47 7.96
CA LEU A 21 -29.23 -5.57 7.28
C LEU A 21 -28.08 -5.74 8.29
N GLN A 22 -27.05 -6.50 7.92
CA GLN A 22 -25.84 -6.70 8.75
C GLN A 22 -24.92 -5.49 8.64
N LEU A 23 -24.35 -5.03 9.75
CA LEU A 23 -23.36 -3.95 9.78
C LEU A 23 -22.04 -4.42 9.15
N ASN A 24 -21.51 -3.65 8.20
CA ASN A 24 -20.19 -3.88 7.61
C ASN A 24 -19.12 -3.69 8.71
N GLY A 25 -18.23 -4.67 8.90
CA GLY A 25 -17.19 -4.68 9.94
C GLY A 25 -17.29 -5.79 11.01
N TYR A 26 -18.43 -6.48 11.14
CA TYR A 26 -18.60 -7.52 12.18
C TYR A 26 -17.64 -8.72 12.06
N GLN A 27 -17.18 -9.07 10.86
CA GLN A 27 -16.22 -10.16 10.65
C GLN A 27 -14.83 -9.86 11.22
N GLN A 28 -14.45 -8.58 11.32
CA GLN A 28 -13.13 -8.17 11.80
C GLN A 28 -13.02 -8.34 13.33
N HIS A 29 -14.07 -7.97 14.07
CA HIS A 29 -14.10 -8.13 15.53
C HIS A 29 -14.29 -9.58 15.99
N ARG A 30 -14.81 -10.47 15.13
CA ARG A 30 -14.83 -11.91 15.44
C ARG A 30 -13.40 -12.47 15.55
N LYS A 31 -12.48 -12.08 14.67
CA LYS A 31 -11.10 -12.59 14.72
C LYS A 31 -10.34 -12.07 15.94
N LEU A 32 -10.54 -10.79 16.30
CA LEU A 32 -9.92 -10.19 17.49
C LEU A 32 -10.43 -10.80 18.81
N ALA A 33 -11.73 -11.11 18.90
CA ALA A 33 -12.32 -11.71 20.09
C ALA A 33 -11.79 -13.13 20.40
N TRP A 34 -11.46 -13.93 19.37
CA TRP A 34 -10.88 -15.27 19.56
C TRP A 34 -9.42 -15.21 20.02
N ILE A 35 -8.64 -14.22 19.55
CA ILE A 35 -7.23 -14.03 19.95
C ILE A 35 -7.13 -13.65 21.43
N VAL A 36 -7.95 -12.68 21.88
CA VAL A 36 -7.97 -12.24 23.29
C VAL A 36 -8.41 -13.37 24.22
N THR A 37 -9.36 -14.20 23.80
CA THR A 37 -9.83 -15.35 24.60
C THR A 37 -8.77 -16.45 24.69
N GLY A 38 -8.05 -16.73 23.60
CA GLY A 38 -6.97 -17.72 23.60
C GLY A 38 -5.79 -17.33 24.51
N ALA A 39 -5.41 -16.04 24.51
CA ALA A 39 -4.30 -15.55 25.33
C ALA A 39 -4.54 -15.66 26.84
N LEU A 40 -5.79 -15.47 27.30
CA LEU A 40 -6.14 -15.60 28.72
C LEU A 40 -6.18 -17.05 29.21
N PHE A 41 -6.43 -18.03 28.34
CA PHE A 41 -6.45 -19.45 28.70
C PHE A 41 -5.04 -20.08 28.73
N ALA A 42 -4.13 -19.62 27.87
CA ALA A 42 -2.77 -20.16 27.76
C ALA A 42 -1.86 -19.80 28.96
N LEU A 43 -2.10 -18.68 29.63
CA LEU A 43 -1.28 -18.26 30.79
C LEU A 43 -1.65 -19.00 32.09
N GLY A 44 -2.78 -19.72 32.13
CA GLY A 44 -3.30 -20.38 33.32
C GLY A 44 -2.80 -21.81 33.59
N ILE A 45 -2.00 -22.41 32.70
CA ILE A 45 -1.52 -23.80 32.85
C ILE A 45 0.01 -23.82 32.84
N LEU A 46 0.59 -23.12 33.79
CA LEU A 46 1.97 -23.33 34.24
C LEU A 46 2.03 -24.61 35.11
N ILE A 47 2.58 -25.67 34.52
CA ILE A 47 3.67 -26.47 35.09
C ILE A 47 3.42 -26.97 36.53
N GLY A 48 2.56 -27.99 36.63
CA GLY A 48 2.45 -28.88 37.78
C GLY A 48 3.14 -30.22 37.53
N ILE A 49 4.42 -30.30 37.93
CA ILE A 49 5.04 -31.37 38.72
C ILE A 49 4.84 -32.85 38.27
N LEU A 50 5.90 -33.37 37.64
CA LEU A 50 6.69 -34.57 38.03
C LEU A 50 5.96 -35.88 38.41
N SER A 51 6.02 -36.90 37.54
CA SER A 51 6.18 -38.32 37.92
C SER A 51 6.50 -39.23 36.72
N PRO A 52 7.58 -40.04 36.77
CA PRO A 52 7.80 -41.14 35.83
C PRO A 52 7.59 -42.51 36.49
N LYS A 53 6.91 -43.45 35.80
CA LYS A 53 7.42 -44.76 35.37
C LYS A 53 6.30 -45.77 35.07
N PRO A 54 6.60 -46.77 34.22
CA PRO A 54 5.63 -47.69 33.62
C PRO A 54 5.40 -48.92 34.50
N THR A 55 4.24 -49.57 34.35
CA THR A 55 4.04 -50.94 34.80
C THR A 55 3.16 -51.68 33.79
N ALA A 56 3.64 -52.85 33.41
CA ALA A 56 3.07 -53.78 32.47
C ALA A 56 1.82 -54.51 33.00
N SER A 57 1.18 -55.19 32.05
CA SER A 57 0.61 -56.55 32.17
C SER A 57 -0.90 -56.71 32.11
N THR A 58 -1.25 -57.66 31.22
CA THR A 58 -2.37 -58.62 31.25
C THR A 58 -3.67 -58.13 30.61
N GLN A 59 -3.91 -58.41 29.31
CA GLN A 59 -4.31 -59.69 28.67
C GLN A 59 -5.80 -60.02 28.91
N ILE A 60 -6.55 -60.24 27.82
CA ILE A 60 -7.28 -61.47 27.48
C ILE A 60 -8.46 -61.19 26.49
N ALA A 61 -8.35 -61.86 25.33
CA ALA A 61 -9.38 -62.52 24.48
C ALA A 61 -10.42 -61.73 23.64
N ASP A 62 -10.22 -61.82 22.31
CA ASP A 62 -11.11 -62.33 21.23
C ASP A 62 -12.38 -63.14 21.65
N PRO A 63 -13.39 -63.42 20.77
CA PRO A 63 -13.34 -63.33 19.30
C PRO A 63 -14.55 -62.78 18.50
N ALA A 64 -14.29 -62.61 17.20
CA ALA A 64 -15.19 -62.38 16.06
C ALA A 64 -16.34 -63.42 15.93
N PRO A 65 -17.38 -63.21 15.07
CA PRO A 65 -17.29 -63.50 13.61
C PRO A 65 -18.11 -62.51 12.72
N SER A 66 -17.69 -62.12 11.50
CA SER A 66 -17.82 -62.77 10.17
C SER A 66 -18.94 -62.21 9.27
N ALA A 67 -18.56 -62.04 7.99
CA ALA A 67 -19.33 -62.20 6.73
C ALA A 67 -19.80 -60.96 5.92
N GLU A 68 -19.16 -60.81 4.74
CA GLU A 68 -19.75 -60.71 3.37
C GLU A 68 -20.66 -59.50 3.00
N ALA A 69 -20.62 -58.86 1.82
CA ALA A 69 -20.01 -59.11 0.51
C ALA A 69 -20.02 -57.82 -0.36
N GLU A 70 -19.09 -57.71 -1.32
CA GLU A 70 -19.21 -56.94 -2.59
C GLU A 70 -20.09 -57.74 -3.60
N PRO A 71 -20.60 -57.23 -4.76
CA PRO A 71 -19.92 -56.30 -5.71
C PRO A 71 -20.82 -55.39 -6.59
N ALA A 72 -20.15 -54.63 -7.48
CA ALA A 72 -20.44 -54.44 -8.91
C ALA A 72 -20.59 -52.99 -9.45
N ALA A 73 -19.88 -52.78 -10.56
CA ALA A 73 -19.76 -51.60 -11.41
C ALA A 73 -20.99 -51.31 -12.28
N VAL A 74 -21.16 -50.05 -12.74
CA VAL A 74 -21.84 -49.62 -13.99
C VAL A 74 -21.33 -48.20 -14.35
N GLU A 75 -20.41 -48.03 -15.31
CA GLU A 75 -20.56 -47.66 -16.74
C GLU A 75 -20.52 -46.14 -17.07
N GLU A 76 -19.61 -45.78 -18.00
CA GLU A 76 -19.66 -44.60 -18.87
C GLU A 76 -20.86 -44.67 -19.83
N PRO A 77 -21.22 -43.56 -20.50
CA PRO A 77 -20.74 -43.43 -21.89
C PRO A 77 -20.31 -42.01 -22.29
N ALA A 78 -19.31 -41.99 -23.18
CA ALA A 78 -19.02 -40.93 -24.13
C ALA A 78 -20.00 -40.94 -25.32
N GLU A 79 -20.19 -39.78 -25.97
CA GLU A 79 -20.41 -39.55 -27.42
C GLU A 79 -20.68 -38.04 -27.61
N GLU A 80 -19.72 -37.22 -28.07
CA GLU A 80 -19.30 -36.93 -29.46
C GLU A 80 -20.39 -36.41 -30.43
N ALA A 81 -20.21 -35.15 -30.85
CA ALA A 81 -20.38 -34.66 -32.23
C ALA A 81 -19.88 -33.19 -32.27
N LEU A 82 -18.64 -32.91 -32.67
CA LEU A 82 -18.20 -32.60 -34.04
C LEU A 82 -19.02 -31.50 -34.73
N VAL A 83 -18.41 -30.31 -34.85
CA VAL A 83 -18.39 -29.57 -36.11
C VAL A 83 -17.05 -28.85 -36.25
N ASP A 84 -16.43 -29.17 -37.38
CA ASP A 84 -15.16 -28.76 -37.97
C ASP A 84 -15.38 -27.50 -38.80
N GLU A 85 -14.52 -26.48 -38.68
CA GLU A 85 -13.94 -25.71 -39.79
C GLU A 85 -12.98 -24.61 -39.27
N ALA A 86 -11.71 -24.74 -39.63
CA ALA A 86 -10.74 -23.63 -39.72
C ALA A 86 -10.72 -23.11 -41.20
N PRO A 87 -9.92 -22.10 -41.63
CA PRO A 87 -8.98 -21.23 -40.93
C PRO A 87 -9.02 -19.72 -41.34
N GLN A 88 -8.18 -18.94 -40.66
CA GLN A 88 -7.64 -17.59 -40.93
C GLN A 88 -7.91 -16.89 -42.28
N GLU A 89 -8.35 -15.63 -42.22
CA GLU A 89 -7.98 -14.59 -43.18
C GLU A 89 -8.15 -13.19 -42.54
N ASN A 90 -7.06 -12.54 -42.14
CA ASN A 90 -7.02 -11.07 -42.12
C ASN A 90 -5.76 -10.64 -42.87
N ALA A 91 -6.02 -10.02 -44.00
CA ALA A 91 -5.08 -9.64 -45.02
C ALA A 91 -4.13 -8.53 -44.57
N ALA A 92 -2.91 -8.63 -45.07
CA ALA A 92 -1.99 -7.53 -45.20
C ALA A 92 -2.53 -6.45 -46.16
N ALA A 93 -2.27 -5.19 -45.83
CA ALA A 93 -2.10 -4.07 -46.75
C ALA A 93 -1.13 -3.12 -46.03
N GLU A 94 0.19 -3.27 -46.22
CA GLU A 94 0.99 -2.78 -47.35
C GLU A 94 1.02 -1.24 -47.43
N GLU A 95 2.13 -0.73 -46.89
CA GLU A 95 3.01 0.37 -47.31
C GLU A 95 2.47 1.71 -47.88
N ALA A 96 3.25 2.73 -47.53
CA ALA A 96 3.12 4.16 -47.81
C ALA A 96 3.12 4.53 -49.32
N PRO A 97 2.95 5.82 -49.65
CA PRO A 97 4.18 6.58 -49.87
C PRO A 97 4.20 8.00 -49.31
N VAL A 98 5.44 8.38 -49.00
CA VAL A 98 5.99 9.72 -48.73
C VAL A 98 6.04 10.55 -50.01
N ALA A 99 5.79 11.85 -49.91
CA ALA A 99 6.29 12.93 -50.77
C ALA A 99 6.19 14.24 -49.94
N GLU A 100 7.25 14.81 -49.34
CA GLU A 100 8.30 15.65 -49.95
C GLU A 100 7.79 16.64 -51.02
N GLU A 101 7.77 17.94 -50.72
CA GLU A 101 8.76 18.96 -51.19
C GLU A 101 8.38 20.39 -50.67
N PRO A 102 9.14 21.49 -50.87
CA PRO A 102 9.83 22.20 -49.78
C PRO A 102 9.65 23.75 -49.78
N ALA A 103 10.45 24.42 -48.92
CA ALA A 103 10.98 25.78 -49.06
C ALA A 103 10.02 26.95 -48.70
N GLU A 104 10.38 28.07 -48.08
CA GLU A 104 11.65 28.78 -47.85
C GLU A 104 11.58 29.62 -46.54
N GLU A 105 12.75 29.85 -45.95
CA GLU A 105 13.12 30.90 -44.99
C GLU A 105 12.93 32.33 -45.61
N PRO A 106 12.92 33.45 -44.84
CA PRO A 106 14.14 33.91 -44.18
C PRO A 106 13.98 34.68 -42.84
N ALA A 107 15.15 34.79 -42.20
CA ALA A 107 15.52 35.59 -41.04
C ALA A 107 15.15 37.09 -41.08
N GLU A 108 14.95 37.68 -39.90
CA GLU A 108 15.48 39.01 -39.58
C GLU A 108 16.05 39.05 -38.15
N GLU A 109 17.21 39.70 -38.07
CA GLU A 109 18.15 39.92 -36.97
C GLU A 109 17.67 41.02 -35.98
N PRO A 110 18.41 41.26 -34.87
CA PRO A 110 17.96 41.95 -33.67
C PRO A 110 18.17 43.47 -33.70
N ALA A 111 17.46 44.19 -32.84
CA ALA A 111 17.77 45.56 -32.49
C ALA A 111 17.78 45.75 -30.97
N ALA A 112 18.82 46.44 -30.53
CA ALA A 112 19.26 46.61 -29.16
C ALA A 112 18.55 47.74 -28.38
N VAL A 113 18.72 47.64 -27.05
CA VAL A 113 18.49 48.51 -25.87
C VAL A 113 18.45 50.04 -26.04
N PRO A 114 17.78 50.80 -25.14
CA PRO A 114 18.34 51.21 -23.83
C PRO A 114 17.31 51.14 -22.66
N ALA A 115 17.64 50.77 -21.42
CA ALA A 115 18.40 51.48 -20.37
C ALA A 115 17.75 52.80 -19.85
N GLU A 116 16.93 52.68 -18.80
CA GLU A 116 16.68 53.64 -17.70
C GLU A 116 16.60 52.76 -16.44
N ASP A 117 17.55 52.73 -15.50
CA ASP A 117 17.95 53.74 -14.51
C ASP A 117 16.78 54.46 -13.82
N THR A 118 16.21 53.79 -12.83
CA THR A 118 15.62 54.48 -11.68
C THR A 118 16.05 53.76 -10.41
N ALA A 119 17.04 54.36 -9.75
CA ALA A 119 17.45 54.04 -8.40
C ALA A 119 16.52 54.68 -7.36
N VAL A 120 16.52 54.04 -6.19
CA VAL A 120 16.17 54.52 -4.83
C VAL A 120 14.71 54.40 -4.39
N GLU A 121 14.45 53.40 -3.55
CA GLU A 121 14.11 53.51 -2.10
C GLU A 121 13.99 52.06 -1.57
N GLU A 122 15.04 51.47 -1.00
CA GLU A 122 15.29 51.45 0.45
C GLU A 122 13.99 51.50 1.28
N SER A 123 13.39 50.32 1.45
CA SER A 123 12.50 50.02 2.58
C SER A 123 12.97 48.70 3.14
N VAL A 124 14.00 48.80 3.98
CA VAL A 124 14.38 47.78 4.94
C VAL A 124 13.26 47.75 5.97
N GLU A 125 12.32 46.83 5.78
CA GLU A 125 11.43 46.42 6.86
C GLU A 125 12.15 45.31 7.62
N GLU A 126 12.75 45.74 8.71
CA GLU A 126 13.44 44.98 9.74
C GLU A 126 12.42 44.04 10.43
N GLU A 127 12.55 42.74 10.16
CA GLU A 127 12.31 41.56 11.02
C GLU A 127 11.18 41.54 12.08
N PRO A 128 10.55 40.36 12.26
CA PRO A 128 11.15 39.45 13.23
C PRO A 128 11.41 38.05 12.65
N ALA A 129 12.68 37.74 12.40
CA ALA A 129 13.23 36.39 12.38
C ALA A 129 13.79 36.05 13.79
N ALA A 130 13.10 36.54 14.82
CA ALA A 130 13.43 36.30 16.23
C ALA A 130 12.37 35.46 16.98
N GLU A 131 11.43 34.82 16.27
CA GLU A 131 10.54 33.80 16.85
C GLU A 131 10.98 32.35 16.55
N GLU A 132 11.94 32.14 15.65
CA GLU A 132 12.40 30.79 15.27
C GLU A 132 13.30 30.15 16.33
N GLU A 133 13.95 30.94 17.21
CA GLU A 133 14.86 30.40 18.24
C GLU A 133 14.18 30.14 19.60
N ALA A 134 12.88 30.44 19.75
CA ALA A 134 12.12 30.22 20.99
C ALA A 134 11.06 29.10 20.89
N ALA A 135 10.87 28.51 19.71
CA ALA A 135 9.91 27.41 19.47
C ALA A 135 10.52 26.01 19.61
N GLU A 136 11.85 25.89 19.75
CA GLU A 136 12.57 24.61 19.97
C GLU A 136 12.27 23.95 21.33
N ALA A 137 11.51 24.61 22.22
CA ALA A 137 11.43 24.19 23.63
C ALA A 137 10.27 23.25 24.00
N ASP A 138 9.27 23.02 23.13
CA ASP A 138 8.26 21.98 23.39
C ASP A 138 7.50 21.57 22.12
N VAL A 139 8.16 20.82 21.22
CA VAL A 139 7.48 20.19 20.09
C VAL A 139 6.48 19.15 20.63
N PRO A 140 5.18 19.22 20.29
CA PRO A 140 4.20 18.27 20.80
C PRO A 140 4.56 16.82 20.49
N ALA A 141 4.21 15.89 21.40
CA ALA A 141 4.50 14.47 21.21
C ALA A 141 3.94 13.90 19.89
N GLU A 142 2.78 14.40 19.44
CA GLU A 142 2.18 14.01 18.16
C GLU A 142 3.08 14.37 16.96
N TYR A 143 3.74 15.53 16.99
CA TYR A 143 4.60 16.02 15.91
C TYR A 143 5.86 15.17 15.80
N THR A 144 6.46 14.82 16.95
CA THR A 144 7.58 13.88 16.99
C THR A 144 7.19 12.48 16.50
N SER A 145 5.96 12.01 16.81
CA SER A 145 5.45 10.72 16.34
C SER A 145 5.18 10.72 14.83
N ALA A 146 4.68 11.82 14.30
CA ALA A 146 4.46 12.02 12.87
C ALA A 146 5.81 12.05 12.12
N LEU A 147 6.83 12.74 12.66
CA LEU A 147 8.19 12.76 12.11
C LEU A 147 8.80 11.35 12.04
N THR A 148 8.76 10.57 13.12
CA THR A 148 9.26 9.17 13.10
C THR A 148 8.48 8.29 12.10
N SER A 149 7.19 8.55 11.92
CA SER A 149 6.38 7.84 10.93
C SER A 149 6.75 8.24 9.50
N ALA A 150 7.00 9.53 9.26
CA ALA A 150 7.49 10.06 7.99
C ALA A 150 8.83 9.42 7.60
N GLU A 151 9.78 9.35 8.53
CA GLU A 151 11.07 8.67 8.37
C GLU A 151 10.86 7.22 7.94
N THR A 152 9.96 6.50 8.62
CA THR A 152 9.65 5.11 8.27
C THR A 152 9.08 4.98 6.84
N TYR A 153 8.18 5.87 6.43
CA TYR A 153 7.61 5.87 5.08
C TYR A 153 8.66 6.21 4.01
N SER A 154 9.54 7.17 4.28
CA SER A 154 10.66 7.50 3.40
C SER A 154 11.62 6.31 3.25
N ASP A 155 12.05 5.73 4.37
CA ASP A 155 13.09 4.69 4.38
C ASP A 155 12.61 3.34 3.84
N MET A 156 11.37 2.96 4.17
CA MET A 156 10.86 1.63 3.82
C MET A 156 10.05 1.61 2.52
N MET A 157 9.39 2.72 2.19
CA MET A 157 8.48 2.79 1.04
C MET A 157 8.94 3.80 -0.01
N HIS A 158 10.02 4.55 0.25
CA HIS A 158 10.60 5.50 -0.70
C HIS A 158 9.58 6.48 -1.26
N MET A 159 8.66 6.93 -0.39
CA MET A 159 7.56 7.78 -0.79
C MET A 159 8.04 9.22 -1.06
N SER A 160 7.27 9.94 -1.87
CA SER A 160 7.46 11.38 -2.08
C SER A 160 7.04 12.19 -0.86
N LYS A 161 7.49 13.45 -0.79
CA LYS A 161 7.08 14.37 0.27
C LYS A 161 5.55 14.49 0.38
N GLN A 162 4.87 14.64 -0.76
CA GLN A 162 3.40 14.71 -0.80
C GLN A 162 2.76 13.38 -0.40
N GLY A 163 3.24 12.26 -0.93
CA GLY A 163 2.71 10.94 -0.59
C GLY A 163 2.83 10.64 0.91
N ILE A 164 3.94 11.06 1.55
CA ILE A 164 4.10 10.92 3.01
C ILE A 164 3.08 11.79 3.75
N PHE A 165 2.88 13.04 3.36
CA PHE A 165 1.87 13.91 3.97
C PHE A 165 0.47 13.28 3.89
N ASP A 166 0.07 12.81 2.70
CA ASP A 166 -1.22 12.17 2.47
C ASP A 166 -1.38 10.89 3.30
N GLN A 167 -0.29 10.11 3.42
CA GLN A 167 -0.28 8.88 4.21
C GLN A 167 -0.36 9.13 5.72
N LEU A 168 0.26 10.21 6.21
CA LEU A 168 0.20 10.60 7.62
C LEU A 168 -1.20 11.11 8.00
N THR A 169 -1.87 11.82 7.10
CA THR A 169 -3.22 12.39 7.34
C THR A 169 -4.36 11.43 7.01
N SER A 170 -4.10 10.37 6.24
CA SER A 170 -5.10 9.38 5.84
C SER A 170 -5.82 8.71 7.03
N GLU A 171 -7.14 8.56 6.91
CA GLU A 171 -7.99 7.79 7.83
C GLU A 171 -7.56 6.31 7.96
N TYR A 172 -6.85 5.79 6.96
CA TYR A 172 -6.35 4.41 6.92
C TYR A 172 -4.84 4.32 7.20
N GLY A 173 -4.18 5.45 7.42
CA GLY A 173 -2.74 5.57 7.62
C GLY A 173 -2.40 6.05 9.03
N GLY A 174 -1.63 7.14 9.09
CA GLY A 174 -1.14 7.73 10.34
C GLY A 174 -2.22 8.37 11.20
N GLN A 175 -3.30 8.88 10.59
CA GLN A 175 -4.37 9.64 11.27
C GLN A 175 -3.85 10.79 12.14
N PHE A 176 -2.71 11.37 11.75
CA PHE A 176 -2.16 12.56 12.39
C PHE A 176 -2.95 13.80 11.94
N THR A 177 -2.95 14.83 12.77
CA THR A 177 -3.41 16.16 12.36
C THR A 177 -2.59 16.70 11.19
N GLU A 178 -3.21 17.52 10.34
CA GLU A 178 -2.53 18.16 9.19
C GLU A 178 -1.29 18.95 9.65
N ASP A 179 -1.37 19.68 10.77
CA ASP A 179 -0.24 20.44 11.30
C ASP A 179 0.94 19.53 11.72
N ALA A 180 0.66 18.38 12.35
CA ALA A 180 1.69 17.42 12.74
C ALA A 180 2.32 16.73 11.50
N ALA A 181 1.51 16.41 10.50
CA ALA A 181 1.98 15.84 9.24
C ALA A 181 2.83 16.85 8.45
N GLN A 182 2.41 18.12 8.41
CA GLN A 182 3.16 19.21 7.78
C GLN A 182 4.50 19.41 8.46
N TYR A 183 4.51 19.49 9.80
CA TYR A 183 5.74 19.53 10.58
C TYR A 183 6.66 18.35 10.24
N ALA A 184 6.12 17.13 10.17
CA ALA A 184 6.91 15.95 9.85
C ALA A 184 7.58 16.04 8.47
N VAL A 185 6.85 16.41 7.42
CA VAL A 185 7.41 16.49 6.05
C VAL A 185 8.31 17.69 5.82
N ASP A 186 8.25 18.69 6.69
CA ASP A 186 9.16 19.85 6.67
C ASP A 186 10.45 19.61 7.46
N ASN A 187 10.43 18.74 8.45
CA ASN A 187 11.57 18.47 9.34
C ASN A 187 12.27 17.14 9.07
N ILE A 188 11.70 16.27 8.24
CA ILE A 188 12.36 15.02 7.82
C ILE A 188 13.60 15.31 6.96
N ASP A 189 14.73 14.69 7.31
CA ASP A 189 15.95 14.68 6.50
C ASP A 189 15.89 13.51 5.50
N ALA A 190 15.16 13.72 4.39
CA ALA A 190 14.99 12.74 3.33
C ALA A 190 15.63 13.18 2.02
N ASP A 191 16.35 12.27 1.37
CA ASP A 191 16.77 12.45 -0.02
C ASP A 191 15.63 12.07 -0.97
N TRP A 192 14.88 13.07 -1.40
CA TRP A 192 13.73 12.87 -2.27
C TRP A 192 14.09 12.38 -3.68
N ASN A 193 15.30 12.68 -4.15
CA ASN A 193 15.81 12.19 -5.43
C ASN A 193 16.15 10.70 -5.34
N TYR A 194 16.73 10.30 -4.21
CA TYR A 194 16.93 8.88 -3.89
C TYR A 194 15.58 8.13 -3.81
N ASN A 195 14.60 8.67 -3.08
CA ASN A 195 13.26 8.06 -2.98
C ASN A 195 12.59 7.89 -4.36
N ALA A 196 12.68 8.92 -5.21
CA ALA A 196 12.16 8.85 -6.58
C ALA A 196 12.85 7.76 -7.40
N LEU A 197 14.18 7.63 -7.28
CA LEU A 197 14.96 6.61 -7.98
C LEU A 197 14.61 5.19 -7.51
N GLU A 198 14.46 4.96 -6.20
CA GLU A 198 14.08 3.64 -5.68
C GLU A 198 12.63 3.27 -6.05
N SER A 199 11.72 4.24 -6.01
CA SER A 199 10.36 4.07 -6.55
C SER A 199 10.38 3.72 -8.04
N ALA A 200 11.20 4.42 -8.84
CA ALA A 200 11.36 4.16 -10.26
C ALA A 200 11.89 2.74 -10.54
N LYS A 201 12.89 2.28 -9.77
CA LYS A 201 13.40 0.91 -9.83
C LYS A 201 12.33 -0.10 -9.49
N THR A 202 11.47 0.19 -8.51
CA THR A 202 10.35 -0.69 -8.14
C THR A 202 9.37 -0.83 -9.31
N TYR A 203 8.94 0.28 -9.91
CA TYR A 203 8.07 0.25 -11.09
C TYR A 203 8.72 -0.45 -12.29
N GLN A 204 10.02 -0.26 -12.50
CA GLN A 204 10.75 -0.96 -13.55
C GLN A 204 10.79 -2.48 -13.30
N ASN A 205 11.20 -2.91 -12.10
CA ASN A 205 11.50 -4.31 -11.83
C ASN A 205 10.25 -5.15 -11.56
N GLU A 206 9.26 -4.59 -10.87
CA GLU A 206 8.07 -5.33 -10.47
C GLU A 206 6.93 -5.21 -11.48
N MET A 207 6.83 -4.06 -12.14
CA MET A 207 5.73 -3.77 -13.07
C MET A 207 6.17 -3.75 -14.54
N ALA A 208 7.46 -3.95 -14.83
CA ALA A 208 8.03 -3.96 -16.18
C ALA A 208 7.67 -2.69 -17.00
N MET A 209 7.56 -1.55 -16.32
CA MET A 209 7.15 -0.29 -16.94
C MET A 209 8.29 0.32 -17.77
N SER A 210 7.93 1.03 -18.85
CA SER A 210 8.89 1.79 -19.65
C SER A 210 9.33 3.07 -18.91
N PRO A 211 10.49 3.68 -19.23
CA PRO A 211 10.93 4.91 -18.57
C PRO A 211 9.91 6.05 -18.66
N ALA A 212 9.22 6.22 -19.79
CA ALA A 212 8.16 7.22 -19.93
C ALA A 212 6.97 6.93 -19.01
N ALA A 213 6.52 5.67 -18.94
CA ALA A 213 5.42 5.31 -18.05
C ALA A 213 5.81 5.43 -16.57
N ILE A 214 7.08 5.17 -16.22
CA ILE A 214 7.60 5.36 -14.86
C ILE A 214 7.58 6.85 -14.50
N HIS A 215 8.00 7.73 -15.42
CA HIS A 215 7.96 9.18 -15.20
C HIS A 215 6.53 9.68 -14.94
N ASP A 216 5.59 9.28 -15.80
CA ASP A 216 4.17 9.60 -15.64
C ASP A 216 3.64 9.06 -14.30
N GLN A 217 4.03 7.85 -13.92
CA GLN A 217 3.59 7.23 -12.67
C GLN A 217 4.17 7.92 -11.43
N LEU A 218 5.44 8.33 -11.47
CA LEU A 218 6.07 9.05 -10.37
C LEU A 218 5.41 10.41 -10.14
N THR A 219 4.96 11.08 -11.20
CA THR A 219 4.36 12.43 -11.12
C THR A 219 2.83 12.41 -10.98
N SER A 220 2.19 11.27 -11.21
CA SER A 220 0.74 11.11 -11.13
C SER A 220 0.19 11.43 -9.73
N GLU A 221 -0.95 12.11 -9.69
CA GLU A 221 -1.73 12.40 -8.48
C GLU A 221 -2.13 11.14 -7.72
N TYR A 222 -2.36 10.03 -8.44
CA TYR A 222 -2.71 8.73 -7.85
C TYR A 222 -1.53 7.76 -7.81
N GLY A 223 -0.33 8.25 -8.13
CA GLY A 223 0.89 7.47 -8.22
C GLY A 223 1.90 7.88 -7.16
N GLY A 224 3.11 8.22 -7.59
CA GLY A 224 4.20 8.59 -6.70
C GLY A 224 4.11 10.01 -6.14
N GLN A 225 3.38 10.92 -6.79
CA GLN A 225 3.27 12.35 -6.42
C GLN A 225 4.62 13.05 -6.19
N PHE A 226 5.68 12.58 -6.86
CA PHE A 226 6.96 13.27 -6.93
C PHE A 226 6.86 14.52 -7.78
N THR A 227 7.74 15.49 -7.51
CA THR A 227 7.91 16.63 -8.41
C THR A 227 8.47 16.16 -9.76
N THR A 228 8.20 16.92 -10.82
CA THR A 228 8.75 16.62 -12.15
C THR A 228 10.27 16.51 -12.13
N ALA A 229 10.97 17.41 -11.42
CA ALA A 229 12.43 17.37 -11.32
C ALA A 229 12.97 16.09 -10.64
N GLN A 230 12.27 15.57 -9.62
CA GLN A 230 12.64 14.31 -8.96
C GLN A 230 12.38 13.10 -9.88
N ALA A 231 11.28 13.13 -10.63
CA ALA A 231 11.00 12.09 -11.63
C ALA A 231 12.02 12.12 -12.77
N ASP A 232 12.39 13.31 -13.27
CA ASP A 232 13.44 13.49 -14.28
C ASP A 232 14.76 12.91 -13.79
N TYR A 233 15.18 13.29 -12.57
CA TYR A 233 16.36 12.73 -11.92
C TYR A 233 16.30 11.21 -11.85
N ALA A 234 15.17 10.64 -11.43
CA ALA A 234 15.00 9.20 -11.31
C ALA A 234 15.18 8.49 -12.66
N ILE A 235 14.59 9.02 -13.75
CA ILE A 235 14.73 8.46 -15.10
C ILE A 235 16.16 8.55 -15.62
N GLU A 236 16.82 9.69 -15.42
CA GLU A 236 18.22 9.90 -15.83
C GLU A 236 19.17 8.90 -15.17
N ASN A 237 18.86 8.47 -13.93
CA ASN A 237 19.71 7.58 -13.14
C ASN A 237 19.21 6.12 -13.09
N LEU A 238 18.13 5.78 -13.79
CA LEU A 238 17.47 4.47 -13.66
C LEU A 238 18.30 3.29 -14.17
N ASN A 239 19.19 3.52 -15.13
CA ASN A 239 20.03 2.48 -15.75
C ASN A 239 21.52 2.59 -15.38
N GLY A 240 21.81 3.28 -14.26
CA GLY A 240 23.16 3.49 -13.73
C GLY A 240 23.75 2.29 -13.00
#